data_AF-A0A8S0FY02-F1
#
_entry.id   AF-A0A8S0FY02-F1
#
_cell.length_a   1.000
_cell.length_b   1.000
_cell.length_c   1.000
_cell.angle_alpha   90.00
_cell.angle_beta   90.00
_cell.angle_gamma   90.00
#
_symmetry.space_group_name_H-M   'P 1'
#
loop_
_entity.id
_entity.type
_entity.pdbx_description
1 polymer ?
#
loop_
_entity_poly.entity_id
_entity_poly.type
_entity_poly.pdbx_seq_one_letter_code
_entity_poly.pdbx_strand_id
1 'polypeptide(L)'
;MIGGASIVVFGLIAVAGARIWVQNSVDLSQNGNLIMVAVTLVLGAGDFALTLGGFTLGGIGTATFGAILLNALLSRRLVDVPPPEVVHQKP
;
A
#
# COMPACT_ATOMS: atom_id res chain seq x y z
N MET A 1 -30.87 15.50 -1.57
CA MET A 1 -30.11 15.19 -0.34
C MET A 1 -29.44 13.83 -0.53
N ILE A 2 -28.39 13.72 -1.35
CA ILE A 2 -27.70 12.43 -1.59
C ILE A 2 -26.33 12.38 -0.90
N GLY A 3 -25.74 13.54 -0.57
CA GLY A 3 -24.40 13.62 0.02
C GLY A 3 -24.22 12.84 1.33
N GLY A 4 -25.23 12.82 2.21
CA GLY A 4 -25.13 12.13 3.50
C GLY A 4 -24.99 10.61 3.37
N ALA A 5 -25.76 9.98 2.49
CA ALA A 5 -25.68 8.54 2.26
C ALA A 5 -24.36 8.15 1.58
N SER A 6 -23.89 8.94 0.61
CA SER A 6 -22.63 8.70 -0.11
C SER A 6 -21.41 8.75 0.80
N ILE A 7 -21.37 9.70 1.75
CA ILE A 7 -20.28 9.81 2.74
C ILE A 7 -20.22 8.55 3.62
N VAL A 8 -21.37 8.05 4.08
CA VAL A 8 -21.43 6.83 4.88
C VAL A 8 -20.93 5.62 4.09
N VAL A 9 -21.35 5.48 2.82
CA VAL A 9 -20.90 4.38 1.96
C VAL A 9 -19.39 4.42 1.73
N PHE A 10 -18.82 5.58 1.41
CA PHE A 10 -17.36 5.72 1.26
C PHE A 10 -16.62 5.42 2.56
N GLY A 11 -17.13 5.88 3.71
CA GLY A 11 -16.57 5.58 5.02
C GLY A 11 -16.58 4.08 5.34
N LEU A 12 -17.68 3.38 5.04
CA LEU A 12 -17.79 1.93 5.23
C LEU A 12 -16.80 1.15 4.36
N ILE A 13 -16.55 1.60 3.11
CA ILE A 13 -15.55 0.99 2.22
C ILE A 13 -14.14 1.15 2.80
N ALA A 14 -13.79 2.35 3.29
CA ALA A 14 -12.49 2.60 3.92
C ALA A 14 -12.29 1.73 5.18
N VAL A 15 -13.32 1.61 6.02
CA VAL A 15 -13.29 0.74 7.22
C VAL A 15 -13.15 -0.73 6.84
N ALA A 16 -13.80 -1.20 5.77
CA ALA A 16 -13.64 -2.56 5.28
C ALA A 16 -12.18 -2.86 4.86
N GLY A 17 -11.52 -1.92 4.17
CA GLY A 17 -10.10 -2.02 3.82
C GLY A 17 -9.19 -2.12 5.06
N ALA A 18 -9.38 -1.23 6.04
CA ALA A 18 -8.63 -1.29 7.31
C ALA A 18 -8.87 -2.61 8.05
N ARG A 19 -10.10 -3.13 8.03
CA ARG A 19 -10.44 -4.41 8.66
C ARG A 19 -9.71 -5.59 8.01
N ILE A 20 -9.52 -5.58 6.69
CA ILE A 20 -8.77 -6.63 5.98
C ILE A 20 -7.31 -6.66 6.43
N TRP A 21 -6.65 -5.50 6.59
CA TRP A 21 -5.28 -5.45 7.09
C TRP A 21 -5.13 -6.01 8.51
N VAL A 22 -6.09 -5.70 9.40
CA VAL A 22 -6.11 -6.24 10.75
C VAL A 22 -6.39 -7.75 10.75
N GLN A 23 -7.33 -8.23 9.93
CA GLN A 23 -7.66 -9.65 9.80
C GLN A 23 -6.51 -10.47 9.22
N ASN A 24 -5.76 -9.90 8.27
CA ASN A 24 -4.59 -10.54 7.68
C ASN A 24 -3.35 -10.49 8.61
N SER A 25 -3.49 -9.98 9.84
CA SER A 25 -2.39 -9.83 10.81
C SER A 25 -1.17 -9.16 10.19
N VAL A 26 -1.40 -8.08 9.44
CA VAL A 26 -0.32 -7.22 8.92
C VAL A 26 0.44 -6.68 10.12
N ASP A 27 1.65 -7.20 10.33
CA ASP A 27 2.48 -6.83 11.47
C ASP A 27 2.94 -5.38 11.32
N LEU A 28 2.22 -4.47 11.97
CA LEU A 28 2.52 -3.03 12.03
C LEU A 28 3.68 -2.73 12.99
N SER A 29 4.30 -3.74 13.60
CA SER A 29 5.54 -3.56 14.35
C SER A 29 6.77 -3.58 13.42
N GLN A 30 6.65 -4.20 12.25
CA GLN A 30 7.69 -4.22 11.23
C GLN A 30 7.68 -2.91 10.42
N ASN A 31 8.80 -2.20 10.43
CA ASN A 31 8.97 -0.90 9.78
C ASN A 31 8.59 -0.93 8.28
N GLY A 32 8.80 -2.05 7.58
CA GLY A 32 8.41 -2.21 6.17
C GLY A 32 6.90 -2.15 5.94
N ASN A 33 6.11 -2.85 6.77
CA ASN A 33 4.65 -2.84 6.68
C ASN A 33 4.07 -1.48 7.06
N LEU A 34 4.62 -0.85 8.10
CA LEU A 34 4.25 0.51 8.53
C LEU A 34 4.41 1.52 7.40
N ILE A 35 5.56 1.53 6.73
CA ILE A 35 5.84 2.46 5.63
C ILE A 35 4.92 2.21 4.44
N MET A 36 4.67 0.94 4.10
CA MET A 36 3.76 0.57 2.99
C MET A 36 2.33 1.05 3.25
N VAL A 37 1.80 0.80 4.46
CA VAL A 37 0.47 1.25 4.87
C VAL A 37 0.39 2.78 4.90
N ALA A 38 1.38 3.45 5.50
CA ALA A 38 1.41 4.90 5.63
C ALA A 38 1.44 5.58 4.26
N VAL A 39 2.27 5.10 3.33
CA VAL A 39 2.37 5.72 1.99
C VAL A 39 1.13 5.44 1.16
N THR A 40 0.57 4.23 1.22
CA THR A 40 -0.68 3.91 0.53
C THR A 40 -1.82 4.82 1.02
N LEU A 41 -1.90 5.07 2.33
CA LEU A 41 -2.90 5.95 2.93
C LEU A 41 -2.67 7.42 2.53
N VAL A 42 -1.44 7.92 2.59
CA VAL A 42 -1.10 9.31 2.22
C VAL A 42 -1.35 9.56 0.74
N LEU A 43 -0.98 8.64 -0.14
CA LEU A 43 -1.21 8.80 -1.56
C LEU A 43 -2.70 8.69 -1.91
N GLY A 44 -3.43 7.75 -1.29
CA GLY A 44 -4.86 7.54 -1.52
C GLY A 44 -5.74 8.65 -0.97
N ALA A 45 -5.43 9.17 0.22
CA ALA A 45 -6.17 10.25 0.86
C ALA A 45 -5.71 11.65 0.39
N GLY A 46 -4.47 11.78 -0.08
CA GLY A 46 -3.86 13.06 -0.46
C GLY A 46 -4.23 13.57 -1.85
N ASP A 47 -5.12 12.88 -2.57
CA ASP A 47 -5.58 13.20 -3.94
C ASP A 47 -4.42 13.62 -4.86
N PHE A 48 -3.32 12.88 -4.82
CA PHE A 48 -2.06 13.27 -5.45
C PHE A 48 -2.13 13.10 -6.97
N ALA A 49 -2.79 14.00 -7.70
CA ALA A 49 -2.93 13.92 -9.16
C ALA A 49 -1.60 14.19 -9.89
N LEU A 50 -0.81 13.15 -10.15
CA LEU A 50 0.29 13.12 -11.11
C LEU A 50 -0.24 13.45 -12.51
N THR A 51 0.06 14.67 -12.95
CA THR A 51 -0.19 15.16 -14.30
C THR A 51 1.03 14.85 -15.17
N LEU A 52 0.95 13.80 -16.00
CA LEU A 52 2.00 13.49 -16.97
C LEU A 52 1.58 14.01 -18.34
N GLY A 53 2.13 15.18 -18.72
CA GLY A 53 2.19 15.69 -20.11
C GLY A 53 0.89 15.82 -20.90
N GLY A 54 -0.29 15.68 -20.27
CA GLY A 54 -1.60 15.72 -20.93
C GLY A 54 -2.63 14.71 -20.41
N PHE A 55 -2.23 13.74 -19.58
CA PHE A 55 -3.14 12.77 -18.95
C PHE A 55 -3.14 12.96 -17.42
N THR A 56 -4.27 13.42 -16.88
CA THR A 56 -4.45 13.55 -15.42
C THR A 56 -4.94 12.20 -14.89
N LEU A 57 -4.03 11.40 -14.35
CA LEU A 57 -4.42 10.29 -13.51
C LEU A 57 -5.00 10.89 -12.22
N GLY A 58 -6.28 10.63 -11.96
CA GLY A 58 -6.93 11.06 -10.71
C GLY A 58 -6.27 10.41 -9.49
N GLY A 59 -6.52 10.96 -8.29
CA GLY A 59 -5.84 10.59 -7.04
C GLY A 59 -5.74 9.08 -6.76
N ILE A 60 -6.71 8.26 -7.19
CA ILE A 60 -6.67 6.80 -7.02
C ILE A 60 -5.64 6.14 -7.95
N GLY A 61 -5.54 6.59 -9.20
CA GLY A 61 -4.62 6.00 -10.19
C GLY A 61 -3.16 6.30 -9.85
N THR A 62 -2.91 7.48 -9.32
CA THR A 62 -1.58 7.95 -8.92
C THR A 62 -1.17 7.34 -7.58
N ALA A 63 -2.13 7.13 -6.67
CA ALA A 63 -1.90 6.38 -5.45
C ALA A 63 -1.52 4.93 -5.72
N THR A 64 -2.21 4.28 -6.65
CA THR A 64 -1.89 2.91 -7.07
C THR A 64 -0.50 2.85 -7.68
N PHE A 65 -0.16 3.78 -8.59
CA PHE A 65 1.15 3.83 -9.22
C PHE A 65 2.28 4.12 -8.22
N GLY A 66 2.07 5.07 -7.32
CA GLY A 66 3.03 5.41 -6.26
C GLY A 66 3.21 4.27 -5.26
N ALA A 67 2.14 3.56 -4.89
CA ALA A 67 2.21 2.37 -4.04
C ALA A 67 2.99 1.24 -4.73
N ILE A 68 2.76 0.99 -6.02
CA ILE A 68 3.53 -0.01 -6.79
C ILE A 68 5.00 0.40 -6.88
N LEU A 69 5.28 1.67 -7.18
CA LEU A 69 6.64 2.17 -7.35
C LEU A 69 7.42 2.13 -6.03
N LEU A 70 6.77 2.52 -4.92
CA LEU A 70 7.37 2.40 -3.60
C LEU A 70 7.55 0.94 -3.19
N ASN A 71 6.57 0.08 -3.43
CA ASN A 71 6.68 -1.36 -3.16
C ASN A 71 7.84 -1.99 -3.96
N ALA A 72 8.03 -1.58 -5.22
CA ALA A 72 9.13 -2.03 -6.06
C ALA A 72 10.48 -1.49 -5.57
N LEU A 73 10.55 -0.23 -5.12
CA LEU A 73 11.77 0.37 -4.54
C LEU A 73 12.15 -0.28 -3.21
N LEU A 74 11.17 -0.55 -2.35
CA LEU A 74 11.38 -1.22 -1.07
C LEU A 74 11.76 -2.70 -1.28
N SER A 75 11.10 -3.40 -2.20
CA SER A 75 11.45 -4.78 -2.57
C SER A 75 12.86 -4.88 -3.14
N ARG A 76 13.34 -3.89 -3.91
CA ARG A 76 14.74 -3.84 -4.38
C ARG A 76 15.76 -3.69 -3.25
N ARG A 77 15.37 -3.13 -2.10
CA ARG A 77 16.22 -3.10 -0.88
C ARG A 77 16.20 -4.44 -0.13
N LEU A 78 15.16 -5.25 -0.30
CA LEU A 78 15.03 -6.59 0.28
C LEU A 78 15.62 -7.70 -0.60
N VAL A 79 16.04 -7.41 -1.84
CA VAL A 79 16.82 -8.33 -2.70
C VAL A 79 18.33 -8.30 -2.35
N ASP A 80 18.68 -7.88 -1.13
CA ASP A 80 19.95 -8.19 -0.48
C ASP A 80 19.81 -9.40 0.46
N VAL A 81 18.95 -10.36 0.12
CA VAL A 81 18.95 -11.69 0.76
C VAL A 81 19.89 -12.60 -0.05
N PRO A 82 21.05 -13.00 0.50
CA PRO A 82 21.94 -13.96 -0.14
C PRO A 82 21.20 -15.29 -0.40
N PRO A 83 21.50 -16.02 -1.50
CA PRO A 83 20.90 -17.32 -1.80
C PRO A 83 21.19 -18.38 -0.71
N PRO A 84 20.41 -19.47 -0.69
CA PRO A 84 20.03 -20.23 0.51
C PRO A 84 21.20 -21.02 1.10
N GLU A 85 21.33 -21.00 2.43
CA GLU A 85 22.16 -21.97 3.15
C GLU A 85 21.45 -23.33 3.09
N VAL A 86 21.85 -24.13 2.10
CA VAL A 86 21.54 -25.55 1.98
C VAL A 86 21.98 -26.24 3.26
N VAL A 87 21.00 -26.76 4.00
CA VAL A 87 21.15 -27.61 5.18
C VAL A 87 22.12 -28.75 4.87
N HIS A 88 23.38 -28.63 5.26
CA HIS A 88 24.31 -29.74 5.37
C HIS A 88 24.17 -30.36 6.76
N GLN A 89 23.05 -31.05 6.97
CA GLN A 89 22.94 -32.01 8.05
C GLN A 89 23.51 -33.34 7.54
N LYS A 90 24.78 -33.61 7.88
CA LYS A 90 25.44 -34.90 7.64
C LYS A 90 25.22 -35.80 8.87
N PRO A 91 24.82 -37.07 8.67
CA PRO A 91 24.50 -38.02 9.73
C PRO A 91 25.71 -38.45 10.57
#